data_AF-A0A9Q3I155-F1
#
_entry.id   AF-A0A9Q3I155-F1
#
_cell.length_a   1.000
_cell.length_b   1.000
_cell.length_c   1.000
_cell.angle_alpha   90.00
_cell.angle_beta   90.00
_cell.angle_gamma   90.00
#
_symmetry.space_group_name_H-M   'P 1'
#
loop_
_entity.id
_entity.type
_entity.pdbx_description
1 polymer ?
#
loop_
_entity_poly.entity_id
_entity_poly.type
_entity_poly.pdbx_seq_one_letter_code
_entity_poly.pdbx_strand_id
1 'polypeptide(L)'
;MRVSERGHLENLPIPGRPPKLNDRDLRELGRVLQQHRQEILVSIKNLITADVSLNTIFKAIHHLGKRSCIAVKKPYLSPCHIQQWLEFARAHLHWTVNDWSQVVWTDESLFELGEPVTQKRVW
;
A
#
# COMPACT_ATOMS: atom_id res chain seq x y z
N MET A 1 21.34 -3.93 -36.61
CA MET A 1 22.68 -4.30 -36.09
C MET A 1 23.47 -3.02 -35.90
N ARG A 2 24.07 -2.80 -34.73
CA ARG A 2 25.10 -1.77 -34.53
C ARG A 2 26.38 -2.49 -34.12
N VAL A 3 27.49 -2.15 -34.75
CA VAL A 3 28.80 -2.73 -34.50
C VAL A 3 29.39 -2.02 -33.27
N SER A 4 29.77 -2.79 -32.26
CA SER A 4 30.59 -2.31 -31.14
C SER A 4 32.04 -2.13 -31.62
N GLU A 5 32.75 -1.11 -31.11
CA GLU A 5 34.14 -0.78 -31.49
C GLU A 5 35.14 -1.95 -31.38
N ARG A 6 34.78 -3.03 -30.67
CA ARG A 6 35.62 -4.22 -30.45
C ARG A 6 35.28 -5.44 -31.31
N GLY A 7 34.56 -5.27 -32.42
CA GLY A 7 34.42 -6.29 -33.47
C GLY A 7 33.58 -7.53 -33.13
N HIS A 8 32.95 -7.60 -31.94
CA HIS A 8 32.00 -8.66 -31.61
C HIS A 8 30.57 -8.26 -32.00
N LEU A 9 29.85 -9.18 -32.64
CA LEU A 9 28.42 -9.05 -32.93
C LEU A 9 27.62 -9.38 -31.67
N GLU A 10 27.21 -8.37 -30.90
CA GLU A 10 26.26 -8.58 -29.80
C GLU A 10 24.84 -8.67 -30.36
N ASN A 11 24.16 -9.78 -30.07
CA ASN A 11 22.74 -9.91 -30.36
C ASN A 11 21.96 -9.01 -29.41
N LEU A 12 21.13 -8.12 -29.96
CA LEU A 12 20.18 -7.36 -29.15
C LEU A 12 19.17 -8.34 -28.51
N PRO A 13 18.72 -8.08 -27.27
CA PRO A 13 17.63 -8.84 -26.68
C PRO A 13 16.42 -8.82 -27.62
N ILE A 14 15.86 -9.99 -27.93
CA ILE A 14 14.66 -10.09 -28.76
C ILE A 14 13.51 -9.49 -27.93
N PRO A 15 12.87 -8.41 -28.40
CA PRO A 15 11.74 -7.83 -27.68
C PRO A 15 10.61 -8.87 -27.62
N GLY A 16 10.09 -9.09 -26.42
CA GLY A 16 8.92 -9.93 -26.22
C GLY A 16 7.66 -9.31 -26.83
N ARG A 17 6.54 -10.04 -26.73
CA ARG A 17 5.24 -9.53 -27.14
C ARG A 17 4.92 -8.24 -26.37
N PRO A 18 4.46 -7.16 -27.05
CA PRO A 18 4.07 -5.94 -26.35
C PRO A 18 2.91 -6.20 -25.38
N PRO A 19 2.88 -5.52 -24.23
CA PRO A 19 1.79 -5.64 -23.27
C PRO A 19 0.47 -5.16 -23.88
N LYS A 20 -0.64 -5.78 -23.46
CA LYS A 20 -1.99 -5.37 -23.89
C LYS A 20 -2.43 -4.03 -23.31
N LEU A 21 -1.90 -3.66 -22.15
CA LEU A 21 -2.17 -2.39 -21.48
C LEU A 21 -1.13 -1.38 -21.92
N ASN A 22 -1.60 -0.21 -22.37
CA ASN A 22 -0.74 0.92 -22.70
C ASN A 22 -0.46 1.76 -21.43
N ASP A 23 0.42 2.76 -21.54
CA ASP A 23 0.77 3.62 -20.40
C ASP A 23 -0.42 4.44 -19.86
N ARG A 24 -1.40 4.75 -20.70
CA ARG A 24 -2.63 5.45 -20.28
C ARG A 24 -3.49 4.54 -19.41
N ASP A 25 -3.66 3.29 -19.81
CA ASP A 25 -4.42 2.29 -19.06
C ASP A 25 -3.75 2.00 -17.71
N LEU A 26 -2.40 1.96 -17.68
CA LEU A 26 -1.64 1.81 -16.45
C LEU A 26 -1.82 2.99 -15.49
N ARG A 27 -1.85 4.23 -16.02
CA ARG A 27 -2.16 5.43 -15.22
C ARG A 27 -3.59 5.43 -14.69
N GLU A 28 -4.55 5.03 -15.52
CA GLU A 28 -5.95 4.88 -15.14
C GLU A 28 -6.09 3.85 -14.01
N LEU A 29 -5.50 2.67 -14.17
CA LEU A 29 -5.45 1.61 -13.16
C LEU A 29 -4.82 2.13 -11.85
N GLY A 30 -3.70 2.84 -11.92
CA GLY A 30 -3.06 3.43 -10.74
C GLY A 30 -3.98 4.40 -9.98
N ARG A 31 -4.70 5.25 -10.70
CA ARG A 31 -5.68 6.19 -10.12
C ARG A 31 -6.87 5.46 -9.48
N VAL A 32 -7.43 4.48 -10.19
CA VAL A 32 -8.56 3.67 -9.69
C VAL A 32 -8.18 2.95 -8.40
N LEU A 33 -6.99 2.36 -8.33
CA LEU A 33 -6.49 1.69 -7.11
C LEU A 33 -6.35 2.65 -5.92
N GLN A 34 -5.92 3.89 -6.16
CA GLN A 34 -5.81 4.90 -5.10
C GLN A 34 -7.17 5.32 -4.56
N GLN A 35 -8.16 5.49 -5.44
CA GLN A 35 -9.52 5.87 -5.06
C GLN A 35 -10.30 4.72 -4.41
N HIS A 36 -10.11 3.50 -4.92
CA HIS A 36 -10.87 2.31 -4.57
C HIS A 36 -10.00 1.25 -3.90
N ARG A 37 -9.16 1.66 -2.94
CA ARG A 37 -8.16 0.79 -2.30
C ARG A 37 -8.73 -0.46 -1.62
N GLN A 38 -10.02 -0.51 -1.29
CA GLN A 38 -10.64 -1.63 -0.57
C GLN A 38 -11.44 -2.57 -1.48
N GLU A 39 -11.52 -2.28 -2.77
CA GLU A 39 -12.33 -3.03 -3.71
C GLU A 39 -11.70 -4.37 -4.09
N ILE A 40 -12.54 -5.32 -4.50
CA ILE A 40 -12.05 -6.58 -5.06
C ILE A 40 -11.57 -6.39 -6.50
N LEU A 41 -10.68 -7.28 -6.97
CA LEU A 41 -10.07 -7.19 -8.30
C LEU A 41 -11.11 -7.16 -9.44
N VAL A 42 -12.25 -7.84 -9.26
CA VAL A 42 -13.36 -7.85 -10.22
C VAL A 42 -14.00 -6.47 -10.35
N SER A 43 -14.26 -5.79 -9.23
CA SER A 43 -14.75 -4.42 -9.22
C SER A 43 -13.75 -3.48 -9.90
N ILE A 44 -12.46 -3.62 -9.59
CA ILE A 44 -11.38 -2.81 -10.21
C ILE A 44 -11.35 -3.01 -11.72
N LYS A 45 -11.54 -4.24 -12.22
CA LYS A 45 -11.65 -4.50 -13.67
C LYS A 45 -12.78 -3.71 -14.30
N ASN A 46 -13.96 -3.68 -13.68
CA ASN A 46 -15.13 -3.02 -14.24
C ASN A 46 -15.02 -1.48 -14.22
N LEU A 47 -14.09 -0.92 -13.45
CA LEU A 47 -13.83 0.51 -13.36
C LEU A 47 -12.82 1.01 -14.40
N ILE A 48 -12.14 0.11 -15.11
CA ILE A 48 -11.10 0.46 -16.09
C ILE A 48 -11.66 0.28 -17.49
N THR A 49 -11.31 1.19 -18.39
CA THR A 49 -11.79 1.19 -19.77
C THR A 49 -11.25 0.01 -20.60
N ALA A 50 -10.07 -0.49 -20.28
CA ALA A 50 -9.40 -1.56 -21.01
C ALA A 50 -10.06 -2.94 -20.77
N ASP A 51 -10.49 -3.61 -21.85
CA ASP A 51 -10.98 -4.98 -21.78
C ASP A 51 -9.83 -6.00 -21.74
N VAL A 52 -9.46 -6.40 -20.53
CA VAL A 52 -8.40 -7.38 -20.27
C VAL A 52 -8.82 -8.42 -19.24
N SER A 53 -8.09 -9.53 -19.20
CA SER A 53 -8.30 -10.57 -18.19
C SER A 53 -7.93 -10.07 -16.78
N LEU A 54 -8.55 -10.65 -15.74
CA LEU A 54 -8.20 -10.34 -14.34
C LEU A 54 -6.72 -10.59 -14.05
N ASN A 55 -6.14 -11.64 -14.64
CA ASN A 55 -4.72 -11.96 -14.48
C ASN A 55 -3.81 -10.88 -15.09
N THR A 56 -4.23 -10.28 -16.21
CA THR A 56 -3.50 -9.16 -16.83
C THR A 56 -3.50 -7.94 -15.93
N ILE A 57 -4.64 -7.61 -15.33
CA ILE A 57 -4.76 -6.50 -14.37
C ILE A 57 -3.90 -6.78 -13.15
N PHE A 58 -3.99 -7.98 -12.57
CA PHE A 58 -3.19 -8.37 -11.42
C PHE A 58 -1.68 -8.21 -11.66
N LYS A 59 -1.18 -8.68 -12.81
CA LYS A 59 0.22 -8.47 -13.21
C LYS A 59 0.55 -6.99 -13.36
N ALA A 60 -0.33 -6.20 -13.98
CA ALA A 60 -0.14 -4.76 -14.14
C ALA A 60 -0.06 -4.02 -12.80
N ILE A 61 -0.90 -4.37 -11.82
CA ILE A 61 -0.85 -3.86 -10.45
C ILE A 61 0.53 -4.12 -9.83
N HIS A 62 1.05 -5.34 -10.00
CA HIS A 62 2.39 -5.69 -9.51
C HIS A 62 3.51 -4.96 -10.23
N HIS A 63 3.40 -4.76 -11.55
CA HIS A 63 4.34 -3.94 -12.31
C HIS A 63 4.34 -2.47 -11.85
N LEU A 64 3.20 -1.95 -11.39
CA LEU A 64 3.08 -0.63 -10.75
C LEU A 64 3.62 -0.59 -9.31
N GLY A 65 4.14 -1.71 -8.79
CA GLY A 65 4.67 -1.81 -7.43
C GLY A 65 3.60 -1.84 -6.34
N LYS A 66 2.33 -2.05 -6.69
CA LYS A 66 1.22 -2.16 -5.73
C LYS A 66 1.03 -3.60 -5.29
N ARG A 67 0.54 -3.79 -4.06
CA ARG A 67 0.37 -5.11 -3.46
C ARG A 67 -0.86 -5.12 -2.57
N SER A 68 -1.63 -6.19 -2.67
CA SER A 68 -2.78 -6.38 -1.79
C SER A 68 -2.33 -6.87 -0.40
N CYS A 69 -2.62 -6.09 0.63
CA CYS A 69 -2.27 -6.34 2.03
C CYS A 69 -3.49 -6.29 2.96
N ILE A 70 -3.33 -6.80 4.18
CA ILE A 70 -4.35 -6.70 5.22
C ILE A 70 -4.22 -5.33 5.89
N ALA A 71 -5.31 -4.56 5.94
CA ALA A 71 -5.31 -3.26 6.61
C ALA A 71 -5.26 -3.44 8.14
N VAL A 72 -4.29 -2.80 8.76
CA VAL A 72 -4.19 -2.70 10.23
C VAL A 72 -5.36 -1.87 10.74
N LYS A 73 -6.12 -2.42 11.71
CA LYS A 73 -7.15 -1.67 12.43
C LYS A 73 -6.46 -0.61 13.28
N LYS A 74 -6.83 0.66 13.09
CA LYS A 74 -6.36 1.78 13.92
C LYS A 74 -7.55 2.36 14.67
N PRO A 75 -7.40 2.74 15.94
CA PRO A 75 -8.43 3.47 16.64
C PRO A 75 -8.68 4.80 15.92
N TYR A 76 -9.93 5.26 15.95
CA TYR A 76 -10.27 6.58 15.44
C TYR A 76 -9.69 7.64 16.38
N LEU A 77 -8.93 8.58 15.81
CA LEU A 77 -8.37 9.72 16.54
C LEU A 77 -9.17 10.96 16.19
N SER A 78 -9.83 11.54 17.19
CA SER A 78 -10.47 12.84 17.03
C SER A 78 -9.38 13.93 16.92
N PRO A 79 -9.67 15.08 16.28
CA PRO A 79 -8.74 16.21 16.27
C PRO A 79 -8.29 16.65 17.66
N CYS A 80 -9.19 16.55 18.66
CA CYS A 80 -8.89 16.84 20.06
C CYS A 80 -7.84 15.86 20.62
N HIS A 81 -8.02 14.55 20.41
CA HIS A 81 -7.03 13.55 20.85
C HIS A 81 -5.66 13.80 20.23
N ILE A 82 -5.62 14.11 18.92
CA ILE A 82 -4.36 14.38 18.21
C ILE A 82 -3.65 15.58 18.83
N GLN A 83 -4.37 16.66 19.12
CA GLN A 83 -3.79 17.85 19.74
C GLN A 83 -3.25 17.55 21.15
N GLN A 84 -4.05 16.90 22.00
CA GLN A 84 -3.65 16.55 23.36
C GLN A 84 -2.41 15.64 23.38
N TRP A 85 -2.37 14.64 22.50
CA TRP A 85 -1.23 13.74 22.40
C TRP A 85 0.02 14.46 21.89
N LEU A 86 -0.13 15.41 20.96
CA LEU A 86 0.98 16.20 20.47
C LEU A 86 1.53 17.15 21.55
N GLU A 87 0.66 17.81 22.31
CA GLU A 87 1.05 18.64 23.45
C GLU A 87 1.77 17.82 24.52
N PHE A 88 1.21 16.65 24.86
CA PHE A 88 1.85 15.70 25.78
C PHE A 88 3.24 15.29 25.30
N ALA A 89 3.37 14.86 24.05
CA ALA A 89 4.67 14.44 23.48
C ALA A 89 5.69 15.58 23.48
N ARG A 90 5.27 16.82 23.20
CA ARG A 90 6.15 18.00 23.23
C ARG A 90 6.60 18.34 24.65
N ALA A 91 5.69 18.32 25.62
CA ALA A 91 6.00 18.61 27.01
C ALA A 91 6.99 17.59 27.62
N HIS A 92 6.93 16.34 27.15
CA HIS A 92 7.75 15.24 27.66
C HIS A 92 8.92 14.87 26.73
N LEU A 93 9.21 15.68 25.70
CA LEU A 93 10.25 15.39 24.69
C LEU A 93 11.65 15.26 25.30
N HIS A 94 11.93 16.04 26.34
CA HIS A 94 13.22 16.09 27.02
C HIS A 94 13.27 15.30 28.32
N TRP A 95 12.24 14.51 28.60
CA TRP A 95 12.21 13.68 29.80
C TRP A 95 13.27 12.59 29.73
N THR A 96 13.98 12.43 30.84
CA THR A 96 14.98 11.39 31.02
C THR A 96 14.33 10.08 31.48
N VAL A 97 15.10 9.00 31.47
CA VAL A 97 14.65 7.70 32.00
C VAL A 97 14.22 7.81 33.47
N ASN A 98 14.88 8.65 34.25
CA ASN A 98 14.51 8.88 35.65
C ASN A 98 13.14 9.55 35.78
N ASP A 99 12.82 10.52 34.92
CA ASP A 99 11.52 11.20 34.93
C ASP A 99 10.39 10.22 34.59
N TRP A 100 10.59 9.36 33.57
CA TRP A 100 9.62 8.31 33.23
C TRP A 100 9.47 7.26 34.33
N SER A 101 10.51 7.00 35.12
CA SER A 101 10.47 6.01 36.20
C SER A 101 9.50 6.37 37.32
N GLN A 102 9.13 7.66 37.43
CA GLN A 102 8.18 8.16 38.42
C GLN A 102 6.72 8.08 37.93
N VAL A 103 6.48 7.71 36.66
CA VAL A 103 5.13 7.62 36.10
C VAL A 103 4.59 6.20 36.23
N VAL A 104 3.43 6.08 36.87
CA VAL A 104 2.66 4.84 36.90
C VAL A 104 1.55 4.91 35.86
N TRP A 105 1.56 3.96 34.93
CA TRP A 105 0.51 3.82 33.92
C TRP A 105 -0.52 2.79 34.38
N THR A 106 -1.79 3.14 34.30
CA THR A 106 -2.91 2.22 34.54
C THR A 106 -3.80 2.22 33.31
N ASP A 107 -4.10 1.05 32.78
CA ASP A 107 -5.05 0.87 31.68
C ASP A 107 -5.90 -0.37 31.94
N GLU A 108 -7.13 -0.35 31.44
CA GLU A 108 -8.07 -1.47 31.52
C GLU A 108 -8.14 -2.16 30.15
N SER A 109 -7.89 -3.46 30.12
CA SER A 109 -8.00 -4.26 28.90
C SER A 109 -9.18 -5.21 28.97
N LEU A 110 -9.99 -5.22 27.91
CA LEU A 110 -11.07 -6.18 27.72
C LEU A 110 -10.54 -7.43 27.00
N PHE A 111 -10.74 -8.61 27.59
CA PHE A 111 -10.37 -9.90 26.98
C PHE A 111 -11.62 -10.61 26.48
N GLU A 112 -11.80 -10.63 25.16
CA GLU A 112 -12.91 -11.33 24.51
C GLU A 112 -12.50 -12.75 24.08
N LEU A 113 -13.28 -13.76 24.46
CA LEU A 113 -13.07 -15.16 24.10
C LEU A 113 -13.89 -15.48 22.83
N GLY A 114 -13.34 -15.22 21.64
CA GLY A 114 -13.71 -16.05 20.48
C GLY A 114 -14.23 -15.38 19.21
N GLU A 115 -14.26 -14.05 19.07
CA GLU A 115 -14.67 -13.47 17.78
C GLU A 115 -13.47 -13.23 16.85
N PRO A 116 -13.40 -13.89 15.67
CA PRO A 116 -12.36 -13.62 14.71
C PRO A 116 -12.52 -12.21 14.15
N VAL A 117 -11.55 -11.36 14.45
CA VAL A 117 -11.46 -9.99 13.93
C VAL A 117 -11.40 -10.05 12.41
N THR A 118 -12.50 -9.72 11.74
CA THR A 118 -12.50 -9.58 10.27
C THR A 118 -11.60 -8.38 9.92
N GLN A 119 -10.49 -8.66 9.24
CA GLN A 119 -9.57 -7.65 8.75
C GLN A 119 -9.83 -7.41 7.27
N LYS A 120 -9.99 -6.13 6.88
CA LYS A 120 -10.25 -5.77 5.49
C LYS A 120 -8.97 -5.82 4.68
N ARG A 121 -9.04 -6.38 3.47
CA ARG A 121 -7.94 -6.37 2.51
C ARG A 121 -7.95 -5.08 1.69
N VAL A 122 -6.78 -4.54 1.42
CA VAL A 122 -6.59 -3.30 0.65
C VAL A 122 -5.46 -3.44 -0.36
N TRP A 123 -5.45 -2.63 -1.41
CA TRP A 123 -4.42 -2.57 -2.46
C TRP A 123 -3.38 -1.48 -2.22
#